data_AF-A0A0D0QDW0-F1
#
_entry.id   AF-A0A0D0QDW0-F1
#
_cell.length_a   1.000
_cell.length_b   1.000
_cell.length_c   1.000
_cell.angle_alpha   90.00
_cell.angle_beta   90.00
_cell.angle_gamma   90.00
#
_symmetry.space_group_name_H-M   'P 1'
#
loop_
_entity.id
_entity.type
_entity.pdbx_description
1 polymer ?
#
loop_
_entity_poly.entity_id
_entity_poly.type
_entity_poly.pdbx_seq_one_letter_code
_entity_poly.pdbx_strand_id
1 'polypeptide(L)'
;MTKEYGGPVMYQPVTKNPGAYLTAGELADVILHDHEDKAAVADRLRWYFKQGYLTPAARETEGRKSWLFQPEEALVADALTRLHRFVGNNDRAARAVMLALSGWRVGDRPEGMEAEFEATPARHVIAEYVAGHRDWNLEVWAFYRPDNADLHFEARIMTLAKREGTTLGFTSNKNYVVESVWAIELTPALDRFYPKVQAIFDKRAMH
;
A
#
# COMPACT_ATOMS: atom_id res chain seq x y z
N MET A 1 -2.19 -20.50 0.94
CA MET A 1 -1.33 -21.18 1.93
C MET A 1 0.15 -20.96 1.60
N THR A 2 0.81 -20.08 2.34
CA THR A 2 2.27 -19.91 2.34
C THR A 2 2.89 -21.00 3.22
N LYS A 3 3.72 -21.87 2.63
CA LYS A 3 4.55 -22.79 3.42
C LYS A 3 5.81 -22.04 3.83
N GLU A 4 5.84 -21.54 5.05
CA GLU A 4 7.03 -20.94 5.64
C GLU A 4 8.04 -22.05 5.97
N TYR A 5 8.98 -22.29 5.06
CA TYR A 5 10.30 -22.78 5.45
C TYR A 5 11.17 -21.53 5.64
N GLY A 6 11.93 -21.47 6.73
CA GLY A 6 12.84 -20.36 7.09
C GLY A 6 14.03 -20.16 6.13
N GLY A 7 13.77 -20.16 4.83
CA GLY A 7 14.65 -19.77 3.74
C GLY A 7 14.07 -18.58 2.98
N PRO A 8 14.73 -18.12 1.90
CA PRO A 8 14.27 -16.98 1.10
C PRO A 8 12.81 -17.20 0.64
N VAL A 9 11.99 -16.16 0.73
CA VAL A 9 10.57 -16.18 0.33
C VAL A 9 10.45 -16.76 -1.08
N MET A 10 9.91 -17.97 -1.18
CA MET A 10 9.68 -18.66 -2.45
C MET A 10 8.30 -18.26 -2.97
N TYR A 11 8.28 -17.31 -3.91
CA TYR A 11 7.06 -16.86 -4.56
C TYR A 11 6.43 -17.98 -5.39
N GLN A 12 5.11 -18.11 -5.32
CA GLN A 12 4.41 -19.17 -6.03
C GLN A 12 4.59 -18.99 -7.55
N PRO A 13 5.12 -20.01 -8.25
CA PRO A 13 5.18 -19.99 -9.70
C PRO A 13 3.76 -20.06 -10.25
N VAL A 14 3.38 -19.11 -11.10
CA VAL A 14 2.10 -19.10 -11.80
C VAL A 14 2.30 -19.04 -13.31
N THR A 15 1.35 -19.60 -14.04
CA THR A 15 1.30 -19.48 -15.50
C THR A 15 1.10 -18.02 -15.91
N LYS A 16 1.43 -17.69 -17.16
CA LYS A 16 1.29 -16.33 -17.69
C LYS A 16 -0.17 -15.87 -17.61
N ASN A 17 -0.40 -14.61 -17.24
CA ASN A 17 -1.72 -13.97 -17.15
C ASN A 17 -2.76 -14.75 -16.31
N PRO A 18 -2.49 -15.01 -15.01
CA PRO A 18 -3.40 -15.77 -14.15
C PRO A 18 -4.75 -15.08 -13.90
N GLY A 19 -4.92 -13.82 -14.30
CA GLY A 19 -6.17 -13.05 -14.16
C GLY A 19 -6.54 -12.65 -12.73
N ALA A 20 -5.76 -13.09 -11.74
CA ALA A 20 -5.90 -12.79 -10.31
C ALA A 20 -4.87 -11.75 -9.79
N TYR A 21 -3.94 -11.30 -10.64
CA TYR A 21 -2.79 -10.49 -10.27
C TYR A 21 -2.48 -9.42 -11.32
N LEU A 22 -1.64 -8.45 -10.95
CA LEU A 22 -1.19 -7.34 -11.79
C LEU A 22 0.33 -7.37 -11.95
N THR A 23 0.84 -7.16 -13.16
CA THR A 23 2.24 -6.82 -13.41
C THR A 23 2.53 -5.37 -13.02
N ALA A 24 3.80 -4.97 -12.87
CA ALA A 24 4.14 -3.56 -12.62
C ALA A 24 3.64 -2.60 -13.71
N GLY A 25 3.52 -3.06 -14.97
CA GLY A 25 2.97 -2.27 -16.06
C GLY A 25 1.47 -2.06 -15.93
N GLU A 26 0.73 -3.11 -15.57
CA GLU A 26 -0.71 -3.02 -15.29
C GLU A 26 -0.97 -2.19 -14.02
N LEU A 27 -0.12 -2.34 -12.99
CA LEU A 27 -0.18 -1.50 -11.79
C LEU A 27 -0.02 -0.02 -12.14
N ALA A 28 0.91 0.32 -13.05
CA ALA A 28 1.08 1.68 -13.55
C ALA A 28 -0.17 2.17 -14.29
N ASP A 29 -0.77 1.35 -15.17
CA ASP A 29 -2.03 1.69 -15.87
C ASP A 29 -3.21 1.93 -14.92
N VAL A 30 -3.23 1.19 -13.81
CA VAL A 30 -4.29 1.25 -12.81
C VAL A 30 -4.21 2.56 -12.03
N ILE A 31 -3.01 2.96 -11.58
CA ILE A 31 -2.83 4.14 -10.72
C ILE A 31 -2.58 5.46 -11.46
N LEU A 32 -2.26 5.42 -12.76
CA LEU A 32 -1.90 6.58 -13.59
C LEU A 32 -2.88 7.74 -13.42
N HIS A 33 -2.35 8.95 -13.18
CA HIS A 33 -3.13 10.20 -13.20
C HIS A 33 -3.03 10.86 -14.59
N ASP A 34 -4.05 11.63 -14.99
CA ASP A 34 -4.18 12.19 -16.35
C ASP A 34 -2.97 13.04 -16.81
N HIS A 35 -2.24 13.63 -15.87
CA HIS A 35 -1.07 14.48 -16.13
C HIS A 35 0.28 13.75 -16.04
N GLU A 36 0.29 12.44 -15.80
CA GLU A 36 1.52 11.67 -15.62
C GLU A 36 1.94 10.88 -16.86
N ASP A 37 3.26 10.78 -17.06
CA ASP A 37 3.82 9.87 -18.06
C ASP A 37 3.83 8.43 -17.52
N LYS A 38 3.23 7.51 -18.29
CA LYS A 38 3.12 6.10 -17.92
C LYS A 38 4.49 5.44 -17.74
N ALA A 39 5.46 5.76 -18.59
CA ALA A 39 6.80 5.14 -18.49
C ALA A 39 7.50 5.57 -17.20
N ALA A 40 7.41 6.85 -16.84
CA ALA A 40 7.92 7.38 -15.58
C ALA A 40 7.24 6.74 -14.35
N VAL A 41 5.92 6.54 -14.37
CA VAL A 41 5.21 5.83 -13.30
C VAL A 41 5.69 4.38 -13.21
N ALA A 42 5.73 3.65 -14.33
CA ALA A 42 6.18 2.26 -14.34
C ALA A 42 7.63 2.09 -13.86
N ASP A 43 8.52 3.03 -14.18
CA ASP A 43 9.91 3.02 -13.69
C ASP A 43 9.99 3.30 -12.20
N ARG A 44 9.16 4.22 -11.68
CA ARG A 44 9.03 4.48 -10.24
C ARG A 44 8.52 3.24 -9.49
N LEU A 45 7.52 2.55 -10.02
CA LEU A 45 7.01 1.30 -9.41
C LEU A 45 8.06 0.20 -9.40
N ARG A 46 8.84 0.07 -10.48
CA ARG A 46 9.99 -0.85 -10.51
C ARG A 46 11.05 -0.48 -9.48
N TRP A 47 11.28 0.81 -9.24
CA TRP A 47 12.16 1.27 -8.17
C TRP A 47 11.60 0.92 -6.78
N TYR A 48 10.33 1.22 -6.49
CA TYR A 48 9.70 0.85 -5.22
C TYR A 48 9.75 -0.64 -4.93
N PHE A 49 9.49 -1.49 -5.94
CA PHE A 49 9.65 -2.93 -5.81
C PHE A 49 11.10 -3.32 -5.46
N LYS A 50 12.11 -2.75 -6.13
CA LYS A 50 13.52 -3.04 -5.82
C LYS A 50 13.92 -2.62 -4.40
N GLN A 51 13.30 -1.56 -3.85
CA GLN A 51 13.52 -1.13 -2.47
C GLN A 51 12.72 -1.95 -1.44
N GLY A 52 11.84 -2.86 -1.89
CA GLY A 52 10.99 -3.64 -1.00
C GLY A 52 9.79 -2.87 -0.44
N TYR A 53 9.36 -1.79 -1.11
CA TYR A 53 8.15 -1.04 -0.73
C TYR A 53 6.87 -1.59 -1.37
N LEU A 54 7.00 -2.42 -2.42
CA LEU A 54 5.91 -3.19 -3.00
C LEU A 54 6.20 -4.68 -2.82
N THR A 55 5.18 -5.45 -2.46
CA THR A 55 5.31 -6.87 -2.13
C THR A 55 4.72 -7.72 -3.25
N PRO A 56 5.52 -8.43 -4.05
CA PRO A 56 4.96 -9.32 -5.06
C PRO A 56 4.34 -10.54 -4.37
N ALA A 57 3.28 -11.09 -4.94
CA ALA A 57 2.66 -12.32 -4.47
C ALA A 57 3.09 -13.54 -5.28
N ALA A 58 3.43 -13.35 -6.55
CA ALA A 58 3.78 -14.45 -7.45
C ALA A 58 4.80 -14.00 -8.52
N ARG A 59 5.32 -14.99 -9.26
CA ARG A 59 6.18 -14.76 -10.42
C ARG A 59 5.74 -15.64 -11.57
N GLU A 60 5.68 -15.06 -12.76
CA GLU A 60 5.40 -15.81 -13.98
C GLU A 60 6.53 -16.82 -14.27
N THR A 61 6.17 -18.05 -14.62
CA THR A 61 7.12 -19.08 -15.05
C THR A 61 7.51 -18.95 -16.52
N GLU A 62 6.64 -18.37 -17.34
CA GLU A 62 6.76 -18.30 -18.80
C GLU A 62 6.76 -16.85 -19.31
N GLY A 63 7.30 -16.62 -20.50
CA GLY A 63 7.38 -15.28 -21.11
C GLY A 63 8.42 -14.37 -20.44
N ARG A 64 8.02 -13.15 -20.05
CA ARG A 64 8.93 -12.14 -19.46
C ARG A 64 9.29 -12.43 -18.00
N LYS A 65 8.68 -13.45 -17.37
CA LYS A 65 8.92 -13.86 -15.98
C LYS A 65 8.67 -12.72 -14.99
N SER A 66 7.59 -11.98 -15.22
CA SER A 66 7.26 -10.76 -14.50
C SER A 66 6.92 -11.08 -13.04
N TRP A 67 7.23 -10.13 -12.16
CA TRP A 67 6.69 -10.13 -10.81
C TRP A 67 5.24 -9.68 -10.84
N LEU A 68 4.41 -10.34 -10.03
CA LEU A 68 2.98 -10.17 -9.98
C LEU A 68 2.56 -9.68 -8.59
N PHE A 69 1.71 -8.66 -8.56
CA PHE A 69 1.24 -7.97 -7.39
C PHE A 69 -0.24 -8.23 -7.19
N GLN A 70 -0.68 -8.22 -5.94
CA GLN A 70 -2.11 -8.26 -5.63
C GLN A 70 -2.77 -6.91 -5.93
N PRO A 71 -4.08 -6.86 -6.19
CA PRO A 71 -4.79 -5.60 -6.42
C PRO A 71 -4.63 -4.56 -5.31
N GLU A 72 -4.54 -4.98 -4.04
CA GLU A 72 -4.31 -4.07 -2.91
C GLU A 72 -2.98 -3.30 -2.99
N GLU A 73 -1.98 -3.81 -3.72
CA GLU A 73 -0.72 -3.10 -3.97
C GLU A 73 -0.92 -1.86 -4.86
N ALA A 74 -2.04 -1.74 -5.59
CA ALA A 74 -2.37 -0.52 -6.32
C ALA A 74 -2.59 0.67 -5.36
N LEU A 75 -3.17 0.44 -4.18
CA LEU A 75 -3.36 1.48 -3.17
C LEU A 75 -2.02 1.91 -2.55
N VAL A 76 -1.14 0.95 -2.26
CA VAL A 76 0.24 1.21 -1.78
C VAL A 76 1.02 2.00 -2.83
N ALA A 77 0.97 1.57 -4.08
CA ALA A 77 1.66 2.19 -5.20
C ALA A 77 1.18 3.62 -5.47
N ASP A 78 -0.14 3.88 -5.42
CA ASP A 78 -0.68 5.24 -5.56
C ASP A 78 -0.25 6.14 -4.39
N ALA A 79 -0.33 5.62 -3.15
CA ALA A 79 0.08 6.36 -1.96
C ALA A 79 1.56 6.76 -2.01
N LEU A 80 2.44 5.82 -2.34
CA LEU A 80 3.87 6.08 -2.52
C LEU A 80 4.13 7.10 -3.64
N THR A 81 3.44 6.95 -4.77
CA THR A 81 3.55 7.85 -5.93
C THR A 81 3.15 9.28 -5.58
N ARG A 82 2.06 9.46 -4.83
CA ARG A 82 1.60 10.77 -4.35
C ARG A 82 2.54 11.34 -3.29
N LEU A 83 2.98 10.53 -2.33
CA LEU A 83 3.94 10.93 -1.31
C LEU A 83 5.24 11.46 -1.94
N HIS A 84 5.76 10.77 -2.95
CA HIS A 84 6.98 11.18 -3.66
C HIS A 84 6.89 12.59 -4.26
N ARG A 85 5.70 13.07 -4.65
CA ARG A 85 5.51 14.44 -5.12
C ARG A 85 5.74 15.49 -4.03
N PHE A 86 5.52 15.13 -2.76
CA PHE A 86 5.63 16.04 -1.62
C PHE A 86 6.98 15.94 -0.88
N VAL A 87 7.51 14.72 -0.72
CA VAL A 87 8.73 14.48 0.09
C VAL A 87 9.90 13.92 -0.72
N GLY A 88 9.75 13.77 -2.04
CA GLY A 88 10.79 13.25 -2.93
C GLY A 88 11.14 11.79 -2.69
N ASN A 89 12.41 11.43 -2.88
CA ASN A 89 12.95 10.09 -2.62
C ASN A 89 13.31 9.91 -1.13
N ASN A 90 12.34 10.10 -0.24
CA ASN A 90 12.55 9.88 1.19
C ASN A 90 12.21 8.42 1.56
N ASP A 91 13.25 7.61 1.75
CA ASP A 91 13.11 6.19 2.08
C ASP A 91 12.38 5.93 3.41
N ARG A 92 12.59 6.79 4.42
CA ARG A 92 11.92 6.64 5.73
C ARG A 92 10.42 6.87 5.60
N ALA A 93 10.01 7.90 4.85
CA ALA A 93 8.62 8.20 4.60
C ALA A 93 7.94 7.11 3.74
N ALA A 94 8.61 6.65 2.68
CA ALA A 94 8.13 5.55 1.84
C ALA A 94 7.93 4.26 2.65
N ARG A 95 8.88 3.93 3.52
CA ARG A 95 8.78 2.77 4.41
C ARG A 95 7.62 2.89 5.41
N ALA A 96 7.41 4.09 5.96
CA ALA A 96 6.27 4.33 6.86
C ALA A 96 4.93 4.07 6.15
N VAL A 97 4.77 4.54 4.91
CA VAL A 97 3.57 4.27 4.09
C VAL A 97 3.39 2.78 3.81
N MET A 98 4.44 2.09 3.36
CA MET A 98 4.36 0.65 3.10
C MET A 98 3.94 -0.10 4.37
N LEU A 99 4.55 0.18 5.52
CA LEU A 99 4.19 -0.48 6.77
C LEU A 99 2.73 -0.23 7.18
N ALA A 100 2.25 1.01 7.05
CA ALA A 100 0.88 1.38 7.42
C ALA A 100 -0.20 0.72 6.53
N LEU A 101 0.15 0.33 5.29
CA LEU A 101 -0.80 -0.26 4.34
C LEU A 101 -0.65 -1.78 4.19
N SER A 102 0.55 -2.33 4.40
CA SER A 102 0.86 -3.73 4.16
C SER A 102 0.80 -4.61 5.42
N GLY A 103 0.73 -4.04 6.62
CA GLY A 103 0.69 -4.82 7.85
C GLY A 103 -0.08 -4.15 8.99
N TRP A 104 -0.91 -4.93 9.69
CA TRP A 104 -1.55 -4.49 10.92
C TRP A 104 -0.53 -4.37 12.05
N ARG A 105 -0.58 -3.26 12.80
CA ARG A 105 0.11 -3.20 14.10
C ARG A 105 -0.65 -4.06 15.11
N VAL A 106 0.06 -4.49 16.15
CA VAL A 106 -0.54 -5.23 17.26
C VAL A 106 -1.61 -4.35 17.92
N GLY A 107 -2.85 -4.84 17.97
CA GLY A 107 -3.99 -4.12 18.56
C GLY A 107 -4.73 -3.17 17.62
N ASP A 108 -4.19 -2.88 16.43
CA ASP A 108 -4.86 -2.02 15.44
C ASP A 108 -5.82 -2.77 14.52
N ARG A 109 -5.76 -4.11 14.51
CA ARG A 109 -6.64 -4.94 13.69
C ARG A 109 -8.07 -4.89 14.27
N PRO A 110 -9.07 -4.44 13.50
CA PRO A 110 -10.47 -4.47 13.90
C PRO A 110 -10.95 -5.84 14.40
N GLU A 111 -11.76 -5.82 15.46
CA GLU A 111 -12.36 -7.02 16.04
C GLU A 111 -13.33 -7.68 15.03
N GLY A 112 -13.37 -9.02 15.00
CA GLY A 112 -14.28 -9.77 14.13
C GLY A 112 -13.84 -9.91 12.67
N MET A 113 -12.68 -9.36 12.27
CA MET A 113 -12.13 -9.58 10.93
C MET A 113 -11.80 -11.05 10.66
N GLU A 114 -12.43 -11.64 9.65
CA GLU A 114 -12.00 -12.94 9.13
C GLU A 114 -10.58 -12.85 8.54
N ALA A 115 -9.68 -13.74 8.98
CA ALA A 115 -8.25 -13.66 8.68
C ALA A 115 -7.91 -13.76 7.18
N GLU A 116 -8.80 -14.31 6.36
CA GLU A 116 -8.53 -14.55 4.93
C GLU A 116 -8.91 -13.37 4.03
N PHE A 117 -9.85 -12.51 4.46
CA PHE A 117 -10.38 -11.41 3.64
C PHE A 117 -9.72 -10.06 3.93
N GLU A 118 -9.16 -9.83 5.12
CA GLU A 118 -8.64 -8.52 5.53
C GLU A 118 -7.20 -8.61 6.11
N ALA A 119 -6.36 -9.38 5.41
CA ALA A 119 -4.98 -9.64 5.81
C ALA A 119 -4.11 -8.37 5.95
N THR A 120 -4.46 -7.28 5.24
CA THR A 120 -3.71 -6.02 5.25
C THR A 120 -4.65 -4.82 5.44
N PRO A 121 -4.15 -3.72 6.04
CA PRO A 121 -4.89 -2.46 6.10
C PRO A 121 -5.38 -1.97 4.74
N ALA A 122 -4.57 -2.08 3.68
CA ALA A 122 -4.98 -1.70 2.32
C ALA A 122 -6.19 -2.50 1.82
N ARG A 123 -6.24 -3.81 2.09
CA ARG A 123 -7.34 -4.66 1.68
C ARG A 123 -8.63 -4.33 2.45
N HIS A 124 -8.52 -4.01 3.73
CA HIS A 124 -9.65 -3.53 4.53
C HIS A 124 -10.23 -2.22 3.98
N VAL A 125 -9.37 -1.23 3.68
CA VAL A 125 -9.82 0.04 3.07
C VAL A 125 -10.59 -0.21 1.76
N ILE A 126 -10.13 -1.15 0.93
CA ILE A 126 -10.82 -1.53 -0.29
C ILE A 126 -12.17 -2.21 0.01
N ALA A 127 -12.22 -3.13 0.98
CA ALA A 127 -13.46 -3.79 1.39
C ALA A 127 -14.52 -2.78 1.89
N GLU A 128 -14.11 -1.85 2.75
CA GLU A 128 -14.94 -0.75 3.24
C GLU A 128 -15.44 0.14 2.10
N TYR A 129 -14.58 0.43 1.11
CA TYR A 129 -14.97 1.14 -0.09
C TYR A 129 -16.03 0.38 -0.90
N VAL A 130 -15.92 -0.94 -1.03
CA VAL A 130 -16.96 -1.75 -1.69
C VAL A 130 -18.27 -1.72 -0.90
N ALA A 131 -18.19 -1.71 0.43
CA ALA A 131 -19.36 -1.59 1.32
C ALA A 131 -20.02 -0.20 1.32
N GLY A 132 -19.49 0.77 0.56
CA GLY A 132 -20.06 2.12 0.45
C GLY A 132 -19.46 3.14 1.42
N HIS A 133 -18.47 2.76 2.22
CA HIS A 133 -17.76 3.70 3.08
C HIS A 133 -16.73 4.50 2.27
N ARG A 134 -16.77 5.82 2.40
CA ARG A 134 -15.93 6.80 1.69
C ARG A 134 -15.41 7.75 2.76
N ASP A 135 -14.10 8.08 2.76
CA ASP A 135 -13.39 8.95 3.72
C ASP A 135 -12.12 8.35 4.37
N TRP A 136 -11.61 7.25 3.85
CA TRP A 136 -10.32 6.74 4.29
C TRP A 136 -9.18 7.67 3.87
N ASN A 137 -8.32 7.97 4.82
CA ASN A 137 -7.14 8.82 4.67
C ASN A 137 -5.90 8.06 5.12
N LEU A 138 -4.81 8.24 4.39
CA LEU A 138 -3.47 7.88 4.86
C LEU A 138 -2.78 9.14 5.36
N GLU A 139 -2.42 9.17 6.63
CA GLU A 139 -1.63 10.26 7.19
C GLU A 139 -0.18 9.83 7.34
N VAL A 140 0.74 10.66 6.87
CA VAL A 140 2.18 10.52 7.04
C VAL A 140 2.65 11.65 7.95
N TRP A 141 3.25 11.30 9.07
CA TRP A 141 3.69 12.20 10.12
C TRP A 141 5.21 12.27 10.12
N ALA A 142 5.74 13.49 10.14
CA ALA A 142 7.16 13.76 10.36
C ALA A 142 7.37 14.29 11.79
N PHE A 143 8.31 13.67 12.49
CA PHE A 143 8.73 14.06 13.83
C PHE A 143 10.18 14.51 13.80
N TYR A 144 10.44 15.73 14.22
CA TYR A 144 11.77 16.31 14.27
C TYR A 144 12.33 16.25 15.69
N ARG A 145 13.61 15.91 15.80
CA ARG A 145 14.35 15.89 17.05
C ARG A 145 15.38 17.03 17.06
N PRO A 146 15.18 18.10 17.86
CA PRO A 146 16.00 19.31 17.77
C PRO A 146 17.47 19.17 18.20
N ASP A 147 17.79 18.22 19.08
CA ASP A 147 19.15 18.08 19.64
C ASP A 147 20.16 17.49 18.63
N ASN A 148 19.70 16.72 17.64
CA ASN A 148 20.56 16.09 16.63
C ASN A 148 20.06 16.21 15.19
N ALA A 149 19.01 17.01 14.98
CA ALA A 149 18.32 17.18 13.70
C ALA A 149 17.82 15.88 13.05
N ASP A 150 17.52 14.85 13.84
CA ASP A 150 16.95 13.59 13.33
C ASP A 150 15.47 13.78 12.94
N LEU A 151 15.10 13.12 11.83
CA LEU A 151 13.75 13.14 11.28
C LEU A 151 13.19 11.72 11.24
N HIS A 152 12.15 11.48 12.03
CA HIS A 152 11.43 10.22 12.09
C HIS A 152 10.10 10.34 11.33
N PHE A 153 9.67 9.25 10.70
CA PHE A 153 8.41 9.20 9.97
C PHE A 153 7.55 8.06 10.48
N GLU A 154 6.26 8.35 10.67
CA GLU A 154 5.23 7.34 10.86
C GLU A 154 4.12 7.54 9.85
N ALA A 155 3.35 6.49 9.60
CA ALA A 155 2.09 6.62 8.93
C ALA A 155 1.00 5.84 9.66
N ARG A 156 -0.24 6.26 9.40
CA ARG A 156 -1.46 5.56 9.78
C ARG A 156 -2.53 5.69 8.72
N ILE A 157 -3.46 4.75 8.68
CA ILE A 157 -4.71 4.89 7.94
C ILE A 157 -5.83 5.22 8.92
N MET A 158 -6.76 6.08 8.53
CA MET A 158 -7.94 6.37 9.35
C MET A 158 -9.12 6.84 8.51
N THR A 159 -10.33 6.59 9.01
CA THR A 159 -11.59 7.19 8.54
C THR A 159 -11.99 8.29 9.51
N LEU A 160 -12.27 9.48 8.98
CA LEU A 160 -12.62 10.66 9.79
C LEU A 160 -14.05 10.55 10.35
N ALA A 161 -14.98 9.98 9.59
CA ALA A 161 -16.39 9.85 9.96
C ALA A 161 -16.57 8.82 11.08
N LYS A 162 -15.89 7.67 11.01
CA LYS A 162 -16.00 6.63 12.05
C LYS A 162 -14.99 6.81 13.19
N ARG A 163 -13.95 7.63 13.00
CA ARG A 163 -12.79 7.74 13.92
C ARG A 163 -12.11 6.39 14.15
N GLU A 164 -12.15 5.52 13.15
CA GLU A 164 -11.50 4.22 13.12
C GLU A 164 -10.20 4.31 12.31
N GLY A 165 -9.25 3.42 12.56
CA GLY A 165 -7.97 3.42 11.86
C GLY A 165 -6.86 2.73 12.62
N THR A 166 -5.64 2.84 12.10
CA THR A 166 -4.42 2.41 12.79
C THR A 166 -3.91 3.51 13.71
N THR A 167 -3.34 3.12 14.84
CA THR A 167 -2.71 4.06 15.77
C THR A 167 -1.35 4.49 15.24
N LEU A 168 -0.84 5.66 15.64
CA LEU A 168 0.57 6.00 15.41
C LEU A 168 1.43 5.23 16.42
N GLY A 169 2.40 4.47 15.93
CA GLY A 169 3.40 3.80 16.77
C GLY A 169 4.40 4.75 17.41
N PHE A 170 4.34 6.03 17.04
CA PHE A 170 5.17 7.10 17.55
C PHE A 170 4.33 8.36 17.78
N THR A 171 4.50 8.99 18.93
CA THR A 171 3.82 10.25 19.27
C THR A 171 4.83 11.30 19.66
N SER A 172 4.42 12.58 19.64
CA SER A 172 5.25 13.65 20.18
C SER A 172 5.63 13.35 21.62
N ASN A 173 6.89 13.61 21.95
CA ASN A 173 7.45 13.47 23.29
C ASN A 173 8.52 14.55 23.49
N LYS A 174 9.18 14.56 24.66
CA LYS A 174 10.19 15.59 25.00
C LYS A 174 11.36 15.66 23.99
N ASN A 175 11.62 14.59 23.25
CA ASN A 175 12.74 14.51 22.31
C ASN A 175 12.29 14.68 20.85
N TYR A 176 11.03 14.45 20.55
CA TYR A 176 10.50 14.52 19.19
C TYR A 176 9.22 15.36 19.13
N VAL A 177 9.28 16.44 18.36
CA VAL A 177 8.14 17.33 18.09
C VAL A 177 7.53 16.99 16.74
N VAL A 178 6.21 17.13 16.62
CA VAL A 178 5.56 17.02 15.31
C VAL A 178 5.98 18.20 14.47
N GLU A 179 6.59 17.92 13.33
CA GLU A 179 7.04 18.94 12.37
C GLU A 179 5.98 19.17 11.30
N SER A 180 5.41 18.08 10.77
CA SER A 180 4.41 18.15 9.71
C SER A 180 3.59 16.88 9.62
N VAL A 181 2.40 17.02 9.02
CA VAL A 181 1.48 15.92 8.72
C VAL A 181 0.98 16.10 7.29
N TRP A 182 1.14 15.06 6.48
CA TRP A 182 0.59 15.00 5.13
C TRP A 182 -0.54 13.97 5.09
N ALA A 183 -1.71 14.40 4.65
CA ALA A 183 -2.87 13.52 4.48
C ALA A 183 -3.12 13.24 3.00
N ILE A 184 -3.28 11.97 2.68
CA ILE A 184 -3.58 11.46 1.35
C ILE A 184 -4.97 10.84 1.42
N GLU A 185 -5.96 11.55 0.86
CA GLU A 185 -7.30 10.99 0.71
C GLU A 185 -7.27 9.80 -0.26
N LEU A 186 -7.79 8.65 0.17
CA LEU A 186 -7.70 7.39 -0.57
C LEU A 186 -8.90 7.17 -1.50
N THR A 187 -10.05 7.79 -1.23
CA THR A 187 -11.27 7.66 -2.06
C THR A 187 -11.03 8.01 -3.53
N PRO A 188 -10.40 9.14 -3.90
CA PRO A 188 -10.11 9.44 -5.31
C PRO A 188 -9.20 8.43 -6.01
N ALA A 189 -8.32 7.75 -5.25
CA ALA A 189 -7.52 6.66 -5.79
C ALA A 189 -8.41 5.45 -6.10
N LEU A 190 -9.25 5.07 -5.13
CA LEU A 190 -10.15 3.93 -5.24
C LEU A 190 -11.18 4.12 -6.36
N ASP A 191 -11.79 5.30 -6.49
CA ASP A 191 -12.72 5.61 -7.58
C ASP A 191 -12.06 5.42 -8.96
N ARG A 192 -10.78 5.78 -9.09
CA ARG A 192 -10.02 5.65 -10.33
C ARG A 192 -9.62 4.20 -10.63
N PHE A 193 -9.15 3.48 -9.62
CA PHE A 193 -8.44 2.22 -9.84
C PHE A 193 -9.31 1.00 -9.59
N TYR A 194 -10.25 1.05 -8.64
CA TYR A 194 -11.09 -0.09 -8.28
C TYR A 194 -11.88 -0.66 -9.46
N PRO A 195 -12.54 0.16 -10.32
CA PRO A 195 -13.26 -0.39 -11.49
C PRO A 195 -12.38 -1.20 -12.44
N LYS A 196 -11.08 -0.90 -12.50
CA LYS A 196 -10.11 -1.61 -13.36
C LYS A 196 -9.67 -2.96 -12.77
N VAL A 197 -9.82 -3.14 -11.46
CA VAL A 197 -9.38 -4.34 -10.73
C VAL A 197 -10.53 -5.11 -10.09
N GLN A 198 -11.77 -4.63 -10.20
CA GLN A 198 -12.96 -5.27 -9.62
C GLN A 198 -13.10 -6.73 -10.07
N ALA A 199 -12.96 -7.00 -11.37
CA ALA A 199 -13.02 -8.36 -11.90
C ALA A 199 -11.94 -9.30 -11.34
N ILE A 200 -10.83 -8.74 -10.83
CA ILE A 200 -9.78 -9.49 -10.15
C ILE A 200 -10.20 -9.85 -8.72
N PHE A 201 -10.83 -8.91 -8.01
CA PHE A 201 -11.41 -9.14 -6.69
C PHE A 201 -12.53 -10.18 -6.74
N ASP A 202 -13.44 -10.07 -7.69
CA ASP A 202 -14.58 -11.00 -7.83
C ASP A 202 -14.10 -12.45 -8.05
N LYS A 203 -13.08 -12.64 -8.90
CA LYS A 203 -12.47 -13.96 -9.13
C LYS A 203 -11.84 -14.55 -7.86
N ARG A 204 -11.24 -13.72 -7.01
CA ARG A 204 -10.63 -14.18 -5.75
C ARG A 204 -11.66 -14.56 -4.70
N ALA A 205 -12.86 -13.98 -4.72
CA ALA A 205 -13.93 -14.34 -3.79
C ALA A 205 -14.58 -15.71 -4.10
N MET A 206 -14.34 -16.27 -5.29
CA MET A 206 -14.90 -17.57 -5.71
C MET A 206 -14.00 -18.77 -5.40
N HIS A 207 -12.81 -18.55 -4.81
CA HIS A 207 -11.78 -19.55 -4.55
C HIS A 207 -11.37 -19.57 -3.08
#